data_AF-A0A482WE64-F1
#
_entry.id   AF-A0A482WE64-F1
#
_cell.length_a   1.000
_cell.length_b   1.000
_cell.length_c   1.000
_cell.angle_alpha   90.00
_cell.angle_beta   90.00
_cell.angle_gamma   90.00
#
_symmetry.space_group_name_H-M   'P 1'
#
loop_
_entity.id
_entity.type
_entity.pdbx_description
1 polymer ?
#
loop_
_entity_poly.entity_id
_entity_poly.type
_entity_poly.pdbx_seq_one_letter_code
_entity_poly.pdbx_strand_id
1 'polypeptide(L)'
;NPTSLRKRPKDVKGPHSEPSDKKNGKFRSPRPMLTAHFIGVLGLMLLVFAAVIVIEKQLPTSLRISDEPKNPDRFIAERAYNVLKNLTKIGPRIAGSYANEVTAVNLLKDAVQEIIDNAHENHFIELDVQKASGDFNLEFLDGMTNVYQDVQNVVVKVGSKIKSPHSLLINCHFDSVVDSPGE
;
A
#
# COMPACT_ATOMS: atom_id res chain seq x y z
N ASN A 1 -16.57 -32.04 -81.94
CA ASN A 1 -15.24 -32.37 -82.51
C ASN A 1 -14.15 -31.74 -81.64
N PRO A 2 -13.02 -32.42 -81.42
CA PRO A 2 -12.67 -32.90 -80.08
C PRO A 2 -11.39 -32.27 -79.50
N THR A 3 -11.17 -32.54 -78.20
CA THR A 3 -9.88 -32.78 -77.51
C THR A 3 -8.62 -31.99 -77.94
N SER A 4 -7.99 -31.31 -76.98
CA SER A 4 -6.59 -31.69 -76.68
C SER A 4 -6.21 -31.40 -75.22
N LEU A 5 -5.74 -32.45 -74.58
CA LEU A 5 -5.13 -32.49 -73.27
C LEU A 5 -3.67 -32.00 -73.37
N ARG A 6 -3.26 -31.19 -72.39
CA ARG A 6 -1.95 -31.17 -71.70
C ARG A 6 -0.67 -31.27 -72.56
N LYS A 7 0.14 -30.22 -72.54
CA LYS A 7 1.61 -30.36 -72.63
C LYS A 7 2.26 -29.96 -71.31
N ARG A 8 2.79 -30.98 -70.63
CA ARG A 8 3.68 -30.90 -69.48
C ARG A 8 5.10 -30.68 -70.04
N PRO A 9 5.89 -29.70 -69.59
CA PRO A 9 7.32 -29.70 -69.91
C PRO A 9 7.99 -30.84 -69.14
N LYS A 10 8.71 -31.71 -69.85
CA LYS A 10 9.67 -32.65 -69.27
C LYS A 10 11.08 -32.13 -69.55
N ASP A 11 11.81 -31.97 -68.45
CA ASP A 11 13.23 -32.26 -68.28
C ASP A 11 14.26 -31.54 -69.16
N VAL A 12 14.96 -30.59 -68.53
CA VAL A 12 16.40 -30.39 -68.78
C VAL A 12 17.13 -30.61 -67.46
N LYS A 13 18.13 -31.49 -67.51
CA LYS A 13 18.87 -32.13 -66.41
C LYS A 13 19.68 -31.15 -65.53
N GLY A 14 19.80 -31.49 -64.24
CA GLY A 14 20.90 -31.03 -63.36
C GLY A 14 22.26 -31.65 -63.77
N PRO A 15 23.39 -31.33 -63.10
CA PRO A 15 23.50 -31.23 -61.64
C PRO A 15 24.31 -30.01 -61.15
N HIS A 16 23.92 -29.46 -60.01
CA HIS A 16 24.81 -29.37 -58.85
C HIS A 16 23.91 -28.98 -57.69
N SER A 17 23.72 -29.96 -56.80
CA SER A 17 23.28 -29.71 -55.44
C SER A 17 24.30 -28.77 -54.81
N GLU A 18 24.00 -27.47 -54.80
CA GLU A 18 24.57 -26.63 -53.76
C GLU A 18 24.14 -27.23 -52.42
N PRO A 19 25.07 -27.46 -51.49
CA PRO A 19 24.69 -27.99 -50.20
C PRO A 19 23.73 -26.98 -49.60
N SER A 20 22.50 -27.45 -49.31
CA SER A 20 21.60 -26.76 -48.41
C SER A 20 22.41 -26.43 -47.17
N ASP A 21 22.80 -25.17 -47.02
CA ASP A 21 23.56 -24.72 -45.88
C ASP A 21 22.64 -24.94 -44.68
N LYS A 22 22.87 -26.07 -44.01
CA LYS A 22 22.06 -26.50 -42.87
C LYS A 22 22.18 -25.35 -41.90
N LYS A 23 21.09 -24.62 -41.75
CA LYS A 23 20.86 -23.67 -40.66
C LYS A 23 21.10 -24.41 -39.35
N ASN A 24 22.35 -24.48 -38.93
CA ASN A 24 22.74 -24.77 -37.55
C ASN A 24 22.56 -23.46 -36.77
N GLY A 25 21.33 -22.94 -36.78
CA GLY A 25 20.84 -22.10 -35.71
C GLY A 25 20.77 -23.01 -34.50
N LYS A 26 21.91 -23.17 -33.81
CA LYS A 26 21.96 -23.83 -32.50
C LYS A 26 20.89 -23.15 -31.67
N PHE A 27 19.79 -23.84 -31.41
CA PHE A 27 18.81 -23.39 -30.44
C PHE A 27 19.59 -23.28 -29.14
N ARG A 28 19.99 -22.05 -28.77
CA ARG A 28 20.71 -21.81 -27.52
C ARG A 28 19.67 -22.04 -26.44
N SER A 29 19.57 -23.27 -25.96
CA SER A 29 18.89 -23.55 -24.71
C SER A 29 19.47 -22.59 -23.66
N PRO A 30 18.64 -21.82 -22.93
CA PRO A 30 19.15 -20.97 -21.87
C PRO A 30 20.02 -21.83 -20.96
N ARG A 31 21.29 -21.42 -20.78
CA ARG A 31 22.21 -22.15 -19.92
C ARG A 31 21.56 -22.19 -18.53
N PRO A 32 21.44 -23.36 -17.89
CA PRO A 32 20.89 -23.41 -16.54
C PRO A 32 21.71 -22.45 -15.68
N MET A 33 21.04 -21.59 -14.92
CA MET A 33 21.73 -20.72 -13.97
C MET A 33 22.64 -21.58 -13.10
N LEU A 34 23.90 -21.17 -12.96
CA LEU A 34 24.88 -21.90 -12.18
C LEU A 34 24.33 -22.14 -10.77
N THR A 35 24.41 -23.37 -10.25
CA THR A 35 23.89 -23.74 -8.91
C THR A 35 24.34 -22.78 -7.81
N ALA A 36 25.51 -22.15 -7.97
CA ALA A 36 26.01 -21.10 -7.10
C ALA A 36 25.08 -19.88 -6.98
N HIS A 37 24.39 -19.47 -8.05
CA HIS A 37 23.41 -18.39 -7.99
C HIS A 37 22.18 -18.79 -7.18
N PHE A 38 21.70 -20.03 -7.33
CA PHE A 38 20.59 -20.54 -6.51
C PHE A 38 20.97 -20.60 -5.01
N ILE A 39 22.18 -21.09 -4.71
CA ILE A 39 22.70 -21.12 -3.33
C ILE A 39 22.88 -19.70 -2.78
N GLY A 40 23.39 -18.78 -3.59
CA GLY A 40 23.54 -17.37 -3.22
C GLY A 40 22.21 -16.68 -2.93
N VAL A 41 21.21 -16.88 -3.79
CA VAL A 41 19.85 -16.35 -3.59
C VAL A 41 19.19 -16.95 -2.35
N LEU A 42 19.35 -18.26 -2.12
CA LEU A 42 18.84 -18.92 -0.92
C LEU A 42 19.52 -18.38 0.34
N GLY A 43 20.85 -18.22 0.31
CA GLY A 43 21.61 -17.64 1.42
C GLY A 43 21.19 -16.20 1.72
N LEU A 44 20.97 -15.38 0.68
CA LEU A 44 20.46 -14.02 0.83
C LEU A 44 19.04 -14.01 1.43
N MET A 45 18.16 -14.90 0.97
CA MET A 45 16.79 -15.02 1.51
C MET A 45 16.82 -15.39 3.00
N LEU A 46 17.66 -16.35 3.40
CA LEU A 46 17.83 -16.74 4.79
C LEU A 46 18.42 -15.61 5.65
N LEU A 47 19.39 -14.85 5.11
CA LEU A 47 19.96 -13.70 5.80
C LEU A 47 18.91 -12.62 6.02
N VAL A 48 18.16 -12.24 4.98
CA VAL A 48 17.08 -11.26 5.08
C VAL A 48 16.02 -11.74 6.08
N PHE A 49 15.63 -13.01 6.03
CA PHE A 49 14.67 -13.58 6.98
C PHE A 49 15.18 -13.53 8.43
N ALA A 50 16.45 -13.88 8.66
CA ALA A 50 17.08 -13.77 9.98
C ALA A 50 17.13 -12.31 10.46
N ALA A 51 17.45 -11.36 9.57
CA ALA A 51 17.45 -9.93 9.88
C ALA A 51 16.05 -9.43 10.27
N VAL A 52 15.01 -9.82 9.53
CA VAL A 52 13.62 -9.50 9.86
C VAL A 52 13.26 -10.01 11.26
N ILE A 53 13.57 -11.27 11.58
CA ILE A 53 13.31 -11.83 12.92
C ILE A 53 14.02 -11.04 14.01
N VAL A 54 15.28 -10.65 13.78
CA VAL A 54 16.04 -9.86 14.76
C VAL A 54 15.39 -8.50 14.98
N ILE A 55 14.96 -7.82 13.90
CA ILE A 55 14.30 -6.51 13.97
C ILE A 55 12.94 -6.61 14.67
N GLU A 56 12.12 -7.60 14.33
CA GLU A 56 10.80 -7.81 14.96
C GLU A 56 10.93 -8.06 16.47
N LYS A 57 11.97 -8.78 16.90
CA LYS A 57 12.23 -9.03 18.33
C LYS A 57 12.73 -7.82 19.09
N GLN A 58 13.09 -6.72 18.41
CA GLN A 58 13.48 -5.45 19.03
C GLN A 58 12.30 -4.49 19.22
N LEU A 59 11.08 -4.89 18.86
CA LEU A 59 9.90 -4.05 19.05
C LEU A 59 9.57 -3.88 20.54
N PRO A 60 9.07 -2.70 20.95
CA PRO A 60 8.61 -2.48 22.32
C PRO A 60 7.53 -3.47 22.73
N THR A 61 7.52 -3.88 24.00
CA THR A 61 6.48 -4.74 24.56
C THR A 61 5.12 -4.04 24.53
N SER A 62 4.10 -4.72 23.99
CA SER A 62 2.72 -4.26 23.99
C SER A 62 2.12 -4.30 25.40
N LEU A 63 2.04 -3.14 26.06
CA LEU A 63 1.45 -3.02 27.41
C LEU A 63 -0.08 -3.04 27.38
N ARG A 64 -0.67 -3.65 28.42
CA ARG A 64 -2.12 -3.67 28.66
C ARG A 64 -2.54 -2.58 29.64
N ILE A 65 -3.84 -2.30 29.71
CA ILE A 65 -4.41 -1.33 30.67
C ILE A 65 -4.07 -1.75 32.11
N SER A 66 -4.04 -3.06 32.40
CA SER A 66 -3.62 -3.58 33.71
C SER A 66 -2.19 -3.23 34.10
N ASP A 67 -1.32 -2.91 33.13
CA ASP A 67 0.10 -2.63 33.36
C ASP A 67 0.38 -1.13 33.61
N GLU A 68 -0.63 -0.27 33.39
CA GLU A 68 -0.53 1.18 33.54
C GLU A 68 -0.08 1.64 34.94
N PRO A 69 -0.60 1.10 36.07
CA PRO A 69 -0.17 1.55 37.39
C PRO A 69 1.33 1.37 37.65
N LYS A 70 1.96 0.42 36.94
CA LYS A 70 3.39 0.15 37.02
C LYS A 70 4.20 0.90 35.97
N ASN A 71 3.54 1.51 34.98
CA ASN A 71 4.15 2.13 33.80
C ASN A 71 3.41 3.44 33.40
N PRO A 72 3.34 4.45 34.27
CA PRO A 72 2.50 5.64 34.04
C PRO A 72 2.90 6.45 32.79
N ASP A 73 4.19 6.48 32.44
CA ASP A 73 4.72 7.27 31.32
C ASP A 73 4.93 6.46 30.03
N ARG A 74 4.34 5.26 29.95
CA ARG A 74 4.54 4.37 28.80
C ARG A 74 3.27 4.27 27.97
N PHE A 75 3.48 4.11 26.66
CA PHE A 75 2.40 3.85 25.72
C PHE A 75 1.66 2.53 26.05
N ILE A 76 0.34 2.61 26.18
CA ILE A 76 -0.56 1.47 26.42
C ILE A 76 -1.17 1.01 25.10
N ALA A 77 -0.66 -0.08 24.55
CA ALA A 77 -1.06 -0.59 23.24
C ALA A 77 -2.52 -1.05 23.20
N GLU A 78 -3.07 -1.56 24.30
CA GLU A 78 -4.47 -1.99 24.38
C GLU A 78 -5.46 -0.83 24.13
N ARG A 79 -5.16 0.39 24.60
CA ARG A 79 -6.02 1.57 24.32
C ARG A 79 -6.05 1.90 22.83
N ALA A 80 -4.87 1.96 22.21
CA ALA A 80 -4.75 2.22 20.78
C ALA A 80 -5.45 1.12 19.94
N TYR A 81 -5.29 -0.14 20.35
CA TYR A 81 -5.98 -1.26 19.73
C TYR A 81 -7.51 -1.16 19.86
N ASN A 82 -8.03 -0.73 21.02
CA ASN A 82 -9.46 -0.55 21.21
C ASN A 82 -10.03 0.57 20.32
N VAL A 83 -9.31 1.69 20.17
CA VAL A 83 -9.70 2.76 19.24
C VAL A 83 -9.73 2.23 17.80
N LEU A 84 -8.68 1.53 17.37
CA LEU A 84 -8.61 0.93 16.04
C LEU A 84 -9.76 -0.06 15.83
N LYS A 85 -9.99 -0.96 16.77
CA LYS A 85 -11.08 -1.95 16.73
C LYS A 85 -12.46 -1.29 16.64
N ASN A 86 -12.67 -0.18 17.35
CA ASN A 86 -13.95 0.55 17.27
C ASN A 86 -14.12 1.23 15.91
N LEU A 87 -13.03 1.78 15.35
CA LEU A 87 -13.03 2.39 14.03
C LEU A 87 -13.31 1.35 12.93
N THR A 88 -12.65 0.20 12.96
CA THR A 88 -12.83 -0.87 11.96
C THR A 88 -14.18 -1.56 12.08
N LYS A 89 -14.73 -1.67 13.30
CA LYS A 89 -16.09 -2.19 13.54
C LYS A 89 -17.19 -1.39 12.84
N ILE A 90 -16.93 -0.13 12.43
CA ILE A 90 -17.86 0.65 11.60
C ILE A 90 -18.11 -0.05 10.25
N GLY A 91 -17.14 -0.82 9.74
CA GLY A 91 -17.16 -1.42 8.41
C GLY A 91 -16.68 -0.44 7.33
N PRO A 92 -17.10 -0.60 6.07
CA PRO A 92 -16.70 0.28 4.97
C PRO A 92 -17.04 1.76 5.24
N ARG A 93 -16.01 2.61 5.18
CA ARG A 93 -16.06 4.08 5.40
C ARG A 93 -15.68 4.80 4.12
N ILE A 94 -16.42 4.52 3.05
CA ILE A 94 -16.20 5.17 1.75
C ILE A 94 -16.44 6.69 1.90
N ALA A 95 -15.61 7.52 1.29
CA ALA A 95 -15.78 8.98 1.30
C ALA A 95 -17.22 9.37 0.90
N GLY A 96 -17.82 10.33 1.63
CA GLY A 96 -19.21 10.74 1.44
C GLY A 96 -20.27 9.83 2.09
N SER A 97 -19.90 8.66 2.61
CA SER A 97 -20.83 7.82 3.37
C SER A 97 -21.06 8.36 4.79
N TYR A 98 -22.23 8.07 5.39
CA TYR A 98 -22.50 8.42 6.79
C TYR A 98 -21.49 7.77 7.76
N ALA A 99 -21.02 6.58 7.43
CA ALA A 99 -20.00 5.86 8.18
C ALA A 99 -18.69 6.67 8.25
N ASN A 100 -18.25 7.25 7.13
CA ASN A 100 -17.07 8.10 7.07
C ASN A 100 -17.33 9.50 7.68
N GLU A 101 -18.31 10.22 7.13
CA GLU A 101 -18.49 11.65 7.37
C GLU A 101 -19.04 11.99 8.75
N VAL A 102 -19.70 11.04 9.42
CA VAL A 102 -20.32 11.29 10.73
C VAL A 102 -19.78 10.32 11.77
N THR A 103 -19.86 9.02 11.50
CA THR A 103 -19.57 8.03 12.55
C THR A 103 -18.07 7.98 12.87
N ALA A 104 -17.21 7.90 11.86
CA ALA A 104 -15.77 7.87 12.05
C ALA A 104 -15.23 9.21 12.58
N VAL A 105 -15.70 10.34 12.02
CA VAL A 105 -15.31 11.68 12.49
C VAL A 105 -15.67 11.88 13.96
N ASN A 106 -16.89 11.50 14.39
CA ASN A 106 -17.29 11.62 15.79
C ASN A 106 -16.45 10.71 16.69
N LEU A 107 -16.18 9.46 16.28
CA LEU A 107 -15.32 8.54 17.05
C LEU A 107 -13.93 9.14 17.28
N LEU A 108 -13.32 9.71 16.24
CA LEU A 108 -12.01 10.37 16.34
C LEU A 108 -12.08 11.62 17.21
N LYS A 109 -13.12 12.44 17.04
CA LYS A 109 -13.34 13.65 17.84
C LYS A 109 -13.48 13.32 19.32
N ASP A 110 -14.28 12.31 19.66
CA ASP A 110 -14.53 11.90 21.04
C ASP A 110 -13.24 11.33 21.67
N ALA A 111 -12.48 10.52 20.93
CA ALA A 111 -11.19 10.01 21.40
C ALA A 111 -10.18 11.13 21.65
N VAL A 112 -10.11 12.15 20.79
CA VAL A 112 -9.24 13.31 20.99
C VAL A 112 -9.72 14.18 22.14
N GLN A 113 -11.04 14.34 22.31
CA GLN A 113 -11.60 15.09 23.43
C GLN A 113 -11.27 14.43 24.76
N GLU A 114 -11.34 13.11 24.86
CA GLU A 114 -10.90 12.38 26.06
C GLU A 114 -9.42 12.63 26.36
N ILE A 115 -8.57 12.71 25.33
CA ILE A 115 -7.15 13.06 25.51
C ILE A 115 -6.99 14.50 26.01
N ILE A 116 -7.77 15.45 25.47
CA ILE A 116 -7.75 16.86 25.92
C ILE A 116 -8.17 16.96 27.39
N ASP A 117 -9.25 16.27 27.78
CA ASP A 117 -9.83 16.34 29.12
C ASP A 117 -8.89 15.74 30.19
N ASN A 118 -8.05 14.78 29.81
CA ASN A 118 -7.07 14.13 30.68
C ASN A 118 -5.63 14.68 30.51
N ALA A 119 -5.43 15.70 29.68
CA ALA A 119 -4.10 16.25 29.42
C ALA A 119 -3.55 17.00 30.64
N HIS A 120 -2.25 16.82 30.90
CA HIS A 120 -1.55 17.65 31.89
C HIS A 120 -1.55 19.11 31.44
N GLU A 121 -1.71 20.06 32.38
CA GLU A 121 -1.75 21.52 32.15
C GLU A 121 -0.55 22.11 31.38
N ASN A 122 0.54 21.35 31.18
CA ASN A 122 1.73 21.80 30.47
C ASN A 122 1.62 21.54 28.95
N HIS A 123 0.67 20.70 28.54
CA HIS A 123 0.35 20.43 27.15
C HIS A 123 -0.80 21.30 26.70
N PHE A 124 -0.70 21.78 25.46
CA PHE A 124 -1.79 22.47 24.78
C PHE A 124 -2.19 21.60 23.60
N ILE A 125 -3.43 21.14 23.60
CA ILE A 125 -3.96 20.27 22.55
C ILE A 125 -5.15 21.01 21.91
N GLU A 126 -5.08 21.19 20.60
CA GLU A 126 -6.10 21.85 19.80
C GLU A 126 -6.64 20.87 18.77
N LEU A 127 -7.95 20.77 18.70
CA LEU A 127 -8.68 19.93 17.76
C LEU A 127 -9.45 20.82 16.79
N ASP A 128 -9.22 20.62 15.50
CA ASP A 128 -9.92 21.30 14.42
C ASP A 128 -10.50 20.27 13.44
N VAL A 129 -11.78 20.44 13.07
CA VAL A 129 -12.46 19.61 12.08
C VAL A 129 -12.72 20.46 10.86
N GLN A 130 -11.91 20.26 9.83
CA GLN A 130 -11.92 21.06 8.62
C GLN A 130 -12.80 20.41 7.55
N LYS A 131 -13.49 21.23 6.77
CA LYS A 131 -14.20 20.81 5.55
C LYS A 131 -13.53 21.43 4.35
N ALA A 132 -13.11 20.59 3.41
CA ALA A 132 -12.42 21.02 2.20
C ALA A 132 -13.14 20.47 0.96
N SER A 133 -13.19 21.32 -0.07
CA SER A 133 -13.71 21.01 -1.39
C SER A 133 -12.69 21.46 -2.43
N GLY A 134 -12.63 20.76 -3.54
CA GLY A 134 -11.72 21.10 -4.62
C GLY A 134 -11.75 20.08 -5.73
N ASP A 135 -10.92 20.33 -6.73
CA ASP A 135 -10.84 19.52 -7.91
C ASP A 135 -9.42 19.50 -8.47
N PHE A 136 -9.09 18.43 -9.18
CA PHE A 136 -7.85 18.33 -9.93
C PHE A 136 -8.04 17.43 -11.16
N ASN A 137 -7.33 17.77 -12.23
CA ASN A 137 -7.37 16.99 -13.47
C ASN A 137 -6.45 15.77 -13.36
N LEU A 138 -6.98 14.61 -13.71
CA LEU A 138 -6.22 13.38 -13.89
C LEU A 138 -5.77 13.32 -15.34
N GLU A 139 -4.46 13.28 -15.57
CA GLU A 139 -3.90 13.13 -16.92
C GLU A 139 -4.13 11.73 -17.51
N PHE A 140 -4.53 10.75 -16.67
CA PHE A 140 -4.90 9.40 -17.10
C PHE A 140 -6.43 9.27 -17.27
N LEU A 141 -6.88 8.32 -18.11
CA LEU A 141 -8.29 8.10 -18.48
C LEU A 141 -8.94 9.27 -19.26
N ASP A 142 -8.27 9.77 -20.30
CA ASP A 142 -8.82 10.74 -21.26
C ASP A 142 -9.17 12.13 -20.66
N GLY A 143 -8.52 12.52 -19.56
CA GLY A 143 -8.66 13.85 -18.97
C GLY A 143 -9.84 14.01 -18.03
N MET A 144 -10.13 13.01 -17.20
CA MET A 144 -11.16 13.13 -16.16
C MET A 144 -10.75 14.12 -15.06
N THR A 145 -11.68 14.96 -14.61
CA THR A 145 -11.52 15.80 -13.41
C THR A 145 -11.99 15.02 -12.18
N ASN A 146 -11.13 14.87 -11.18
CA ASN A 146 -11.52 14.38 -9.88
C ASN A 146 -12.01 15.56 -9.03
N VAL A 147 -13.25 15.50 -8.56
CA VAL A 147 -13.88 16.53 -7.73
C VAL A 147 -14.20 15.91 -6.38
N TYR A 148 -13.80 16.58 -5.32
CA TYR A 148 -14.17 16.24 -3.95
C TYR A 148 -14.90 17.41 -3.31
N GLN A 149 -15.94 17.11 -2.54
CA GLN A 149 -16.78 18.12 -1.93
C GLN A 149 -17.01 17.78 -0.46
N ASP A 150 -16.85 18.78 0.40
CA ASP A 150 -17.13 18.74 1.83
C ASP A 150 -16.41 17.61 2.57
N VAL A 151 -15.22 17.21 2.08
CA VAL A 151 -14.37 16.19 2.71
C VAL A 151 -13.90 16.70 4.06
N GLN A 152 -14.07 15.87 5.09
CA GLN A 152 -13.71 16.23 6.46
C GLN A 152 -12.31 15.75 6.84
N ASN A 153 -11.52 16.64 7.40
CA ASN A 153 -10.22 16.33 8.01
C ASN A 153 -10.29 16.57 9.52
N VAL A 154 -9.80 15.62 10.30
CA VAL A 154 -9.64 15.77 11.76
C VAL A 154 -8.17 16.10 12.03
N VAL A 155 -7.90 17.34 12.43
CA VAL A 155 -6.54 17.86 12.65
C VAL A 155 -6.33 18.07 14.14
N VAL A 156 -5.28 17.47 14.68
CA VAL A 156 -4.90 17.62 16.09
C VAL A 156 -3.51 18.22 16.17
N LYS A 157 -3.40 19.32 16.91
CA LYS A 157 -2.13 19.96 17.20
C LYS A 157 -1.80 19.77 18.67
N VAL A 158 -0.69 19.08 18.94
CA VAL A 158 -0.16 18.90 20.28
C VAL A 158 1.06 19.80 20.46
N GLY A 159 1.02 20.67 21.45
CA GLY A 159 2.09 21.59 21.80
C GLY A 159 2.38 21.61 23.30
N SER A 160 3.36 22.43 23.67
CA SER A 160 3.66 22.73 25.07
C SER A 160 3.53 24.24 25.31
N LYS A 161 3.51 24.65 26.58
CA LYS A 161 3.62 26.07 26.95
C LYS A 161 4.88 26.75 26.39
N ILE A 162 5.93 25.98 26.11
CA ILE A 162 7.15 26.46 25.46
C ILE A 162 6.92 26.46 23.95
N LYS A 163 6.98 27.64 23.34
CA LYS A 163 6.83 27.80 21.89
C LYS A 163 8.06 27.24 21.18
N SER A 164 7.84 26.41 20.17
CA SER A 164 8.87 25.88 19.27
C SER A 164 8.56 26.34 17.83
N PRO A 165 9.56 26.73 17.03
CA PRO A 165 9.39 27.00 15.60
C PRO A 165 9.29 25.71 14.76
N HIS A 166 9.53 24.54 15.36
CA HIS A 166 9.54 23.25 14.67
C HIS A 166 8.30 22.44 15.01
N SER A 167 7.80 21.67 14.03
CA SER A 167 6.66 20.77 14.19
C SER A 167 6.85 19.52 13.35
N LEU A 168 6.33 18.40 13.82
CA LEU A 168 6.25 17.15 13.08
C LEU A 168 4.79 16.91 12.69
N LEU A 169 4.53 16.76 11.40
CA LEU A 169 3.22 16.36 10.90
C LEU A 169 3.20 14.85 10.68
N ILE A 170 2.24 14.19 11.32
CA ILE A 170 1.92 12.78 11.09
C ILE A 170 0.51 12.75 10.53
N ASN A 171 0.32 12.10 9.38
CA ASN A 171 -0.97 11.97 8.73
C ASN A 171 -1.34 10.49 8.52
N CYS A 172 -2.64 10.25 8.38
CA CYS A 172 -3.19 8.99 7.93
C CYS A 172 -4.57 9.25 7.32
N HIS A 173 -5.10 8.26 6.62
CA HIS A 173 -6.45 8.26 6.07
C HIS A 173 -7.34 7.35 6.92
N PHE A 174 -8.54 7.81 7.24
CA PHE A 174 -9.53 7.03 8.00
C PHE A 174 -10.67 6.50 7.12
N ASP A 175 -10.78 7.01 5.89
CA ASP A 175 -11.69 6.52 4.87
C ASP A 175 -11.19 5.19 4.30
N SER A 176 -12.12 4.44 3.71
CA SER A 176 -11.83 3.16 3.06
C SER A 176 -12.09 3.23 1.57
N VAL A 177 -11.31 2.49 0.78
CA VAL A 177 -11.54 2.36 -0.66
C VAL A 177 -12.88 1.66 -0.91
N VAL A 178 -13.51 1.99 -2.04
CA VAL A 178 -14.72 1.29 -2.55
C VAL A 178 -14.46 -0.22 -2.61
N ASP A 179 -15.46 -1.02 -2.23
CA ASP A 179 -15.43 -2.49 -2.15
C ASP A 179 -14.39 -3.10 -1.18
N SER A 180 -13.73 -2.29 -0.35
CA SER A 180 -12.90 -2.81 0.74
C SER A 180 -13.75 -3.20 1.95
N PRO A 181 -13.31 -4.19 2.76
CA PRO A 181 -14.06 -4.60 3.96
C PRO A 181 -14.09 -3.53 5.06
N GLY A 182 -13.25 -2.49 4.98
CA GLY A 182 -13.15 -1.44 5.99
C GLY A 182 -12.40 -1.83 7.27
N GLU A 183 -11.72 -2.99 7.23
CA GLU A 183 -10.83 -3.52 8.28
C GLU A 183 -9.46 -2.83 8.31
#